data_AF-A0A6A6JHB2-F1
#
_entry.id   AF-A0A6A6JHB2-F1
#
_cell.length_a   1.000
_cell.length_b   1.000
_cell.length_c   1.000
_cell.angle_alpha   90.00
_cell.angle_beta   90.00
_cell.angle_gamma   90.00
#
_symmetry.space_group_name_H-M   'P 1'
#
loop_
_entity.id
_entity.type
_entity.pdbx_description
1 polymer ?
#
loop_
_entity_poly.entity_id
_entity_poly.type
_entity_poly.pdbx_seq_one_letter_code
_entity_poly.pdbx_strand_id
1 'polypeptide(L)'
;ERTQPVPNPCPWWDQFPDFVPNPDAGFRSRFDKLANMQAWTARERQQCKVEALEAHLAMGTEGQSKLDIYRELCVEVGVVPGESITKCKKALKSVYINLVNLIDTRCNPKIPLLPFDTY
;
A
#
# COMPACT_ATOMS: atom_id res chain seq x y z
N GLU A 1 20.15 -5.95 25.48
CA GLU A 1 19.58 -6.65 24.31
C GLU A 1 18.68 -5.66 23.56
N ARG A 2 19.01 -5.26 22.33
CA ARG A 2 18.16 -4.37 21.53
C ARG A 2 17.36 -5.25 20.57
N THR A 3 16.12 -5.54 20.93
CA THR A 3 15.13 -6.12 20.03
C THR A 3 15.07 -5.25 18.77
N GLN A 4 15.42 -5.84 17.62
CA GLN A 4 15.30 -5.15 16.35
C GLN A 4 13.82 -4.78 16.14
N PRO A 5 13.49 -3.54 15.77
CA PRO A 5 12.13 -3.20 15.43
C PRO A 5 11.75 -4.04 14.21
N VAL A 6 10.63 -4.75 14.34
CA VAL A 6 9.92 -5.37 13.22
C VAL A 6 9.91 -4.41 12.03
N PRO A 7 10.13 -4.89 10.79
CA PRO A 7 10.25 -4.04 9.62
C PRO A 7 9.08 -3.07 9.58
N ASN A 8 9.42 -1.77 9.62
CA ASN A 8 8.46 -0.69 9.65
C ASN A 8 7.51 -0.85 8.45
N PRO A 9 6.22 -1.13 8.67
CA PRO A 9 5.32 -1.43 7.56
C PRO A 9 5.05 -0.21 6.66
N CYS A 10 5.30 1.01 7.13
CA CYS A 10 5.33 2.26 6.35
C CYS A 10 5.71 3.43 7.28
N PRO A 11 6.61 4.34 6.88
CA PRO A 11 6.97 5.52 7.68
C PRO A 11 5.78 6.41 8.09
N TRP A 12 4.65 6.32 7.38
CA TRP A 12 3.44 7.08 7.72
C TRP A 12 2.90 6.76 9.12
N TRP A 13 3.07 5.51 9.60
CA TRP A 13 2.63 5.11 10.94
C TRP A 13 3.43 5.78 12.06
N ASP A 14 4.67 6.18 11.80
CA ASP A 14 5.58 6.78 12.80
C ASP A 14 5.12 8.16 13.29
N GLN A 15 4.16 8.76 12.59
CA GLN A 15 3.53 10.02 12.99
C GLN A 15 2.65 9.87 14.25
N PHE A 16 2.35 8.64 14.66
CA PHE A 16 1.48 8.31 15.78
C PHE A 16 2.27 7.57 16.87
N PRO A 17 2.91 8.28 17.82
CA PRO A 17 3.84 7.67 18.77
C PRO A 17 3.18 6.65 19.71
N ASP A 18 1.89 6.82 20.00
CA ASP A 18 1.12 5.90 20.84
C ASP A 18 0.61 4.66 20.09
N PHE A 19 0.84 4.58 18.77
CA PHE A 19 0.34 3.50 17.94
C PHE A 19 1.47 2.55 17.52
N VAL A 20 1.34 1.29 17.93
CA VAL A 20 2.23 0.21 17.48
C VAL A 20 1.48 -0.66 16.46
N PRO A 21 1.82 -0.60 15.15
CA PRO A 21 1.15 -1.41 14.14
C PRO A 21 1.46 -2.90 14.36
N ASN A 22 0.42 -3.73 14.38
CA ASN A 22 0.57 -5.19 14.41
C ASN A 22 1.06 -5.67 13.02
N PRO A 23 2.25 -6.29 12.91
CA PRO A 23 2.79 -6.74 11.62
C PRO A 23 1.96 -7.85 10.96
N ASP A 24 1.19 -8.62 11.74
CA ASP A 24 0.35 -9.69 11.22
C ASP A 24 -1.04 -9.21 10.77
N ALA A 25 -1.40 -7.96 11.06
CA ALA A 25 -2.70 -7.40 10.70
C ALA A 25 -2.64 -6.70 9.33
N GLY A 26 -3.69 -6.86 8.52
CA GLY A 26 -3.86 -6.09 7.29
C GLY A 26 -4.00 -4.58 7.54
N PHE A 27 -3.77 -3.78 6.51
CA PHE A 27 -3.79 -2.32 6.52
C PHE A 27 -5.10 -1.79 7.09
N ARG A 28 -6.24 -2.35 6.65
CA ARG A 28 -7.56 -1.91 7.13
C ARG A 28 -7.71 -2.09 8.64
N SER A 29 -7.27 -3.22 9.18
CA SER A 29 -7.34 -3.50 10.63
C SER A 29 -6.45 -2.54 11.42
N ARG A 30 -5.23 -2.28 10.93
CA ARG A 30 -4.31 -1.31 11.53
C ARG A 30 -4.90 0.11 11.49
N PHE A 31 -5.42 0.53 10.34
CA PHE A 31 -6.02 1.83 10.14
C PHE A 31 -7.26 2.06 11.01
N ASP A 32 -8.18 1.09 11.04
CA ASP A 32 -9.41 1.18 11.86
C ASP A 32 -9.08 1.27 13.35
N LYS A 33 -8.06 0.52 13.80
CA LYS A 33 -7.58 0.59 15.20
C LYS A 33 -7.00 1.97 15.52
N LEU A 34 -6.14 2.51 14.66
CA LEU A 34 -5.58 3.85 14.83
C LEU A 34 -6.68 4.92 14.83
N ALA A 35 -7.61 4.86 13.87
CA ALA A 35 -8.72 5.81 13.76
C ALA A 35 -9.62 5.82 15.00
N ASN A 36 -9.81 4.66 15.62
CA ASN A 36 -10.55 4.56 16.89
C ASN A 36 -9.74 5.14 18.06
N MET A 37 -8.43 4.89 18.12
CA MET A 37 -7.56 5.45 19.17
C MET A 37 -7.48 6.99 19.11
N GLN A 38 -7.41 7.54 17.90
CA GLN A 38 -7.39 8.99 17.66
C GLN A 38 -8.78 9.63 17.70
N ALA A 39 -9.84 8.83 17.88
CA ALA A 39 -11.24 9.28 17.86
C ALA A 39 -11.62 10.09 16.60
N TRP A 40 -11.08 9.73 15.44
CA TRP A 40 -11.31 10.47 14.19
C TRP A 40 -12.78 10.44 13.74
N THR A 41 -13.26 11.61 13.34
CA THR A 41 -14.52 11.81 12.61
C THR A 41 -14.49 11.12 11.24
N ALA A 42 -15.66 10.95 10.61
CA ALA A 42 -15.73 10.35 9.27
C ALA A 42 -14.90 11.11 8.22
N ARG A 43 -14.83 12.43 8.33
CA ARG A 43 -14.02 13.28 7.44
C ARG A 43 -12.52 13.04 7.63
N GLU A 44 -12.06 13.02 8.88
CA GLU A 44 -10.65 12.76 9.21
C GLU A 44 -10.25 11.35 8.79
N ARG A 45 -11.11 10.36 9.04
CA ARG A 45 -10.90 8.99 8.56
C ARG A 45 -10.68 8.94 7.05
N GLN A 46 -11.48 9.66 6.27
CA GLN A 46 -11.30 9.68 4.82
C GLN A 46 -9.99 10.36 4.41
N GLN A 47 -9.65 11.50 5.02
CA GLN A 47 -8.43 12.25 4.72
C GLN A 47 -7.18 11.41 5.06
N CYS A 48 -7.08 10.94 6.31
CA CYS A 48 -5.94 10.15 6.76
C CYS A 48 -5.83 8.82 6.00
N LYS A 49 -6.95 8.25 5.52
CA LYS A 49 -6.92 7.03 4.70
C LYS A 49 -6.26 7.29 3.35
N VAL A 50 -6.55 8.41 2.69
CA VAL A 50 -5.90 8.77 1.43
C VAL A 50 -4.40 8.96 1.65
N GLU A 51 -4.01 9.74 2.67
CA GLU A 51 -2.60 9.97 3.00
C GLU A 51 -1.85 8.66 3.32
N ALA A 52 -2.47 7.77 4.10
CA ALA A 52 -1.88 6.48 4.43
C ALA A 52 -1.69 5.60 3.20
N LEU A 53 -2.67 5.56 2.30
CA LEU A 53 -2.58 4.77 1.05
C LEU A 53 -1.51 5.34 0.12
N GLU A 54 -1.46 6.65 -0.07
CA GLU A 54 -0.44 7.31 -0.89
C GLU A 54 0.97 7.04 -0.36
N ALA A 55 1.17 7.13 0.95
CA ALA A 55 2.46 6.85 1.56
C ALA A 55 2.89 5.39 1.35
N HIS A 56 1.98 4.41 1.51
CA HIS A 56 2.31 3.01 1.26
C HIS A 56 2.61 2.73 -0.23
N LEU A 57 1.91 3.40 -1.15
CA LEU A 57 2.15 3.23 -2.58
C LEU A 57 3.47 3.86 -3.03
N ALA A 58 3.92 4.93 -2.38
CA ALA A 58 5.18 5.60 -2.65
C ALA A 58 6.41 4.86 -2.06
N MET A 59 6.22 3.94 -1.11
CA MET A 59 7.31 3.15 -0.55
C MET A 59 8.08 2.41 -1.65
N GLY A 60 9.41 2.49 -1.61
CA GLY A 60 10.29 1.82 -2.56
C GLY A 60 10.42 2.52 -3.92
N THR A 61 9.68 3.62 -4.15
CA THR A 61 9.74 4.39 -5.40
C THR A 61 10.86 5.45 -5.43
N GLU A 62 11.61 5.56 -4.33
CA GLU A 62 12.66 6.56 -4.13
C GLU A 62 13.80 6.37 -5.13
N GLY A 63 14.10 7.41 -5.91
CA GLY A 63 15.17 7.37 -6.92
C GLY A 63 14.83 6.60 -8.20
N GLN A 64 13.64 5.98 -8.29
CA GLN A 64 13.19 5.32 -9.50
C GLN A 64 12.65 6.31 -10.53
N SER A 65 12.84 6.01 -11.82
CA SER A 65 12.16 6.77 -12.86
C SER A 65 10.66 6.47 -12.83
N LYS A 66 9.84 7.42 -13.28
CA LYS A 66 8.38 7.19 -13.42
C LYS A 66 8.10 5.93 -14.23
N LEU A 67 8.88 5.67 -15.29
CA LEU A 67 8.68 4.49 -16.13
C LEU A 67 8.93 3.19 -15.36
N ASP A 68 9.99 3.14 -14.54
CA ASP A 68 10.34 1.95 -13.77
C ASP A 68 9.27 1.65 -12.73
N ILE A 69 8.75 2.67 -12.03
CA ILE A 69 7.62 2.53 -11.09
C ILE A 69 6.41 1.89 -11.78
N TYR A 70 6.06 2.35 -12.99
CA TYR A 70 4.95 1.77 -13.74
C TYR A 70 5.22 0.34 -14.21
N ARG A 71 6.47 0.01 -14.59
CA ARG A 71 6.84 -1.33 -15.02
C ARG A 71 6.82 -2.33 -13.87
N GLU A 72 7.33 -1.93 -12.71
CA GLU A 72 7.31 -2.73 -11.49
C GLU A 72 5.87 -3.00 -11.07
N LEU A 73 5.02 -1.97 -11.06
CA LEU A 73 3.58 -2.16 -10.78
C LEU A 73 2.92 -3.12 -11.79
N CYS A 74 3.26 -3.06 -13.08
CA CYS A 74 2.77 -4.03 -14.06
C CYS A 74 3.16 -5.47 -13.68
N VAL A 75 4.41 -5.69 -13.29
CA VAL A 75 4.90 -7.01 -12.87
C VAL A 75 4.19 -7.49 -11.60
N GLU A 76 4.04 -6.61 -10.61
CA GLU A 76 3.35 -6.92 -9.35
C GLU A 76 1.91 -7.37 -9.58
N VAL A 77 1.19 -6.73 -10.50
CA VAL A 77 -0.21 -7.09 -10.82
C VAL A 77 -0.35 -8.16 -11.91
N GLY A 78 0.76 -8.74 -12.37
CA GLY A 78 0.77 -9.85 -13.31
C GLY A 78 0.51 -9.48 -14.78
N VAL A 79 0.74 -8.23 -15.18
CA VAL A 79 0.65 -7.80 -16.59
C VAL A 79 2.00 -7.52 -17.22
N VAL A 80 2.07 -7.68 -18.53
CA VAL A 80 3.30 -7.44 -19.29
C VAL A 80 3.66 -5.94 -19.25
N PRO A 81 4.84 -5.56 -18.72
CA PRO A 81 5.26 -4.17 -18.67
C PRO A 81 5.51 -3.62 -20.07
N GLY A 82 5.13 -2.35 -20.27
CA GLY A 82 5.35 -1.65 -21.52
C GLY A 82 6.69 -0.93 -21.58
N GLU A 83 7.14 -0.61 -22.79
CA GLU A 83 8.35 0.19 -22.99
C GLU A 83 8.17 1.67 -22.62
N SER A 84 6.93 2.14 -22.53
CA SER A 84 6.58 3.52 -22.19
C SER A 84 5.51 3.58 -21.10
N ILE A 85 5.41 4.72 -20.42
CA ILE A 85 4.40 4.96 -19.38
C ILE A 85 2.98 4.76 -19.94
N THR A 86 2.73 5.21 -21.18
CA THR A 86 1.43 5.05 -21.84
C THR A 86 1.08 3.57 -22.07
N LYS A 87 2.06 2.75 -22.48
CA LYS A 87 1.87 1.30 -22.64
C LYS A 87 1.58 0.63 -21.29
N CYS A 88 2.33 0.97 -20.24
CA CYS A 88 2.10 0.43 -18.89
C CYS A 88 0.71 0.80 -18.36
N LYS A 89 0.32 2.08 -18.44
CA LYS A 89 -1.01 2.54 -18.05
C LYS A 89 -2.14 1.82 -18.79
N LYS A 90 -1.94 1.51 -20.08
CA LYS A 90 -2.93 0.75 -20.86
C LYS A 90 -3.07 -0.68 -20.35
N ALA A 91 -1.97 -1.34 -19.99
CA ALA A 91 -1.99 -2.69 -19.42
C ALA A 91 -2.63 -2.70 -18.02
N LEU A 92 -2.33 -1.71 -17.18
CA LEU A 92 -2.93 -1.62 -15.83
C LEU A 92 -4.45 -1.39 -15.87
N LYS A 93 -4.98 -0.75 -16.92
CA LYS A 93 -6.44 -0.56 -17.07
C LYS A 93 -7.23 -1.85 -17.25
N SER A 94 -6.60 -2.95 -17.68
CA SER A 94 -7.29 -4.24 -17.81
C SER A 94 -7.27 -5.06 -16.53
N VAL A 95 -6.72 -4.53 -15.43
CA VAL A 95 -6.64 -5.22 -14.15
C VAL A 95 -7.45 -4.46 -13.11
N TYR A 96 -8.34 -5.17 -12.43
CA TYR A 96 -9.08 -4.66 -11.29
C TYR A 96 -8.47 -5.27 -10.04
N ILE A 97 -7.87 -4.46 -9.17
CA ILE A 97 -7.29 -4.90 -7.90
C ILE A 97 -7.78 -4.02 -6.76
N ASN A 98 -7.85 -4.61 -5.56
CA ASN A 98 -8.08 -3.85 -4.35
C ASN A 98 -6.76 -3.23 -3.89
N LEU A 99 -6.68 -1.89 -3.84
CA LEU A 99 -5.47 -1.18 -3.40
C LEU A 99 -5.02 -1.58 -1.98
N VAL A 100 -5.96 -1.89 -1.09
CA VAL A 100 -5.64 -2.35 0.27
C VAL A 100 -4.98 -3.73 0.22
N ASN A 101 -5.47 -4.64 -0.62
CA ASN A 101 -4.88 -5.97 -0.78
C ASN A 101 -3.49 -5.89 -1.44
N LEU A 102 -3.28 -4.97 -2.39
CA LEU A 102 -1.95 -4.71 -2.95
C LEU A 102 -0.95 -4.30 -1.86
N ILE A 103 -1.34 -3.34 -1.01
CA ILE A 103 -0.51 -2.90 0.12
C ILE A 103 -0.24 -4.06 1.09
N ASP A 104 -1.27 -4.84 1.42
CA ASP A 104 -1.13 -5.98 2.32
C ASP A 104 -0.19 -7.06 1.77
N THR A 105 -0.22 -7.30 0.45
CA THR A 105 0.70 -8.21 -0.25
C THR A 105 2.14 -7.71 -0.16
N ARG A 106 2.37 -6.40 -0.33
CA ARG A 106 3.71 -5.78 -0.20
C ARG A 106 4.26 -5.87 1.22
N CYS A 107 3.42 -5.71 2.24
CA CYS A 107 3.83 -5.79 3.63
C CYS A 107 3.99 -7.24 4.14
N ASN A 108 3.23 -8.18 3.59
CA ASN A 108 3.23 -9.57 4.02
C ASN A 108 3.16 -10.52 2.81
N PRO A 109 4.27 -11.20 2.47
CA PRO A 109 4.32 -12.09 1.30
C PRO A 109 3.43 -13.33 1.43
N LYS A 110 2.83 -13.59 2.60
CA LYS A 110 1.84 -14.66 2.79
C LYS A 110 0.46 -14.31 2.26
N ILE A 111 0.18 -13.03 2.00
CA ILE A 111 -1.09 -12.56 1.46
C ILE A 111 -0.99 -12.55 -0.07
N PRO A 112 -1.79 -13.34 -0.80
CA PRO A 112 -1.79 -13.29 -2.25
C PRO A 112 -2.49 -12.02 -2.76
N LEU A 113 -2.03 -11.51 -3.90
CA LEU A 113 -2.74 -10.48 -4.64
C LEU A 113 -4.01 -11.08 -5.27
N LEU A 114 -5.15 -10.46 -5.00
CA LEU A 114 -6.47 -10.90 -5.45
C LEU A 114 -6.99 -9.93 -6.52
N PRO A 115 -6.88 -10.29 -7.82
CA PRO A 115 -7.55 -9.55 -8.88
C PRO A 115 -9.06 -9.82 -8.86
N PHE A 116 -9.84 -8.86 -9.38
CA PHE A 116 -11.26 -9.00 -9.66
C PHE A 116 -11.47 -9.20 -11.15
N ASP A 117 -12.43 -10.05 -11.51
CA ASP A 117 -12.80 -10.29 -12.91
C ASP A 117 -13.55 -9.09 -13.52
N THR A 118 -14.30 -8.36 -12.70
CA THR A 118 -15.09 -7.18 -13.09
C THR A 118 -15.11 -6.14 -11.97
N TYR A 119 -15.47 -4.90 -12.32
CA TYR A 119 -15.72 -3.82 -11.35
C TYR A 119 -16.95 -4.11 -10.48
#